data_AF-A0A509L4C7-F1
#
_entry.id   AF-A0A509L4C7-F1
#
_cell.length_a   1.000
_cell.length_b   1.000
_cell.length_c   1.000
_cell.angle_alpha   90.00
_cell.angle_beta   90.00
_cell.angle_gamma   90.00
#
_symmetry.space_group_name_H-M   'P 1'
#
loop_
_entity.id
_entity.type
_entity.pdbx_description
1 polymer ?
#
loop_
_entity_poly.entity_id
_entity_poly.type
_entity_poly.pdbx_seq_one_letter_code
_entity_poly.pdbx_strand_id
1 'polypeptide(L)'
;AENMLLKIMLRVYCIKAGVKRLDLTPNILTLAFSAKHRKKSLDSLNKALKGLAHFEFIKKESIRIPLGRKRNNISKALLETRNILKAIA
;
A
#
# COMPACT_ATOMS: atom_id res chain seq x y z
N ALA A 1 4.11 -22.49 0.04
CA ALA A 1 4.45 -22.03 -1.32
C ALA A 1 3.52 -20.91 -1.84
N GLU A 2 2.22 -20.95 -1.55
CA GLU A 2 1.19 -20.02 -2.05
C GLU A 2 1.49 -18.51 -1.93
N ASN A 3 2.25 -18.09 -0.91
CA ASN A 3 2.51 -16.68 -0.64
C ASN A 3 3.70 -16.08 -1.40
N MET A 4 4.46 -16.86 -2.19
CA MET A 4 5.67 -16.34 -2.85
C MET A 4 5.34 -15.51 -4.10
N LEU A 5 4.42 -16.00 -4.94
CA LEU A 5 3.95 -15.27 -6.13
C LEU A 5 3.25 -13.96 -5.75
N LEU A 6 2.43 -14.00 -4.70
CA LEU A 6 1.74 -12.83 -4.18
C LEU A 6 2.73 -11.78 -3.67
N LYS A 7 3.77 -12.18 -2.94
CA LYS A 7 4.85 -11.28 -2.50
C LYS A 7 5.62 -10.67 -3.67
N ILE A 8 5.91 -11.44 -4.72
CA ILE A 8 6.56 -10.94 -5.95
C ILE A 8 5.65 -9.91 -6.65
N MET A 9 4.37 -10.23 -6.82
CA MET A 9 3.41 -9.31 -7.43
C MET A 9 3.27 -8.00 -6.63
N LEU A 10 3.16 -8.07 -5.30
CA LEU A 10 3.13 -6.89 -4.44
C LEU A 10 4.42 -6.07 -4.58
N ARG A 11 5.57 -6.73 -4.69
CA ARG A 11 6.86 -6.05 -4.91
C ARG A 11 6.89 -5.30 -6.24
N VAL A 12 6.37 -5.91 -7.32
CA VAL A 12 6.27 -5.25 -8.64
C VAL A 12 5.40 -3.99 -8.54
N TYR A 13 4.23 -4.07 -7.90
CA TYR A 13 3.39 -2.88 -7.74
C TYR A 13 4.03 -1.81 -6.84
N CYS A 14 4.75 -2.19 -5.78
CA CYS A 14 5.51 -1.25 -4.97
C CYS A 14 6.53 -0.45 -5.81
N ILE A 15 7.27 -1.14 -6.68
CA ILE A 15 8.26 -0.48 -7.54
C ILE A 15 7.58 0.50 -8.50
N LYS A 16 6.47 0.09 -9.13
CA LYS A 16 5.71 0.97 -10.05
C LYS A 16 5.15 2.21 -9.35
N ALA A 17 4.64 2.04 -8.12
CA ALA A 17 4.10 3.12 -7.30
C ALA A 17 5.16 4.00 -6.61
N GLY A 18 6.46 3.70 -6.75
CA GLY A 18 7.53 4.43 -6.06
C GLY A 18 7.59 4.19 -4.55
N VAL A 19 7.07 3.04 -4.08
CA VAL A 19 7.11 2.60 -2.68
C VAL A 19 8.47 1.96 -2.40
N LYS A 20 9.23 2.55 -1.45
CA LYS A 20 10.51 2.01 -0.98
C LYS A 20 10.34 0.91 0.07
N ARG A 21 9.29 1.02 0.90
CA ARG A 21 9.03 0.09 2.00
C ARG A 21 7.53 -0.18 2.14
N LEU A 22 7.18 -1.45 2.27
CA LEU A 22 5.84 -1.94 2.56
C LEU A 22 5.90 -2.75 3.84
N ASP A 23 5.18 -2.30 4.86
CA ASP A 23 4.98 -3.05 6.10
C ASP A 23 3.50 -3.40 6.21
N LEU A 24 3.20 -4.69 6.21
CA LEU A 24 1.83 -5.20 6.31
C LEU A 24 1.66 -5.97 7.60
N THR A 25 0.68 -5.56 8.39
CA THR A 25 0.15 -6.29 9.53
C THR A 25 -1.34 -6.59 9.27
N PRO A 26 -1.99 -7.48 10.04
CA PRO A 26 -3.41 -7.78 9.84
C PRO A 26 -4.33 -6.56 9.89
N ASN A 27 -3.94 -5.50 10.63
CA ASN A 27 -4.78 -4.33 10.88
C ASN A 27 -4.27 -3.06 10.22
N ILE A 28 -2.99 -3.02 9.82
CA ILE A 28 -2.32 -1.81 9.37
C ILE A 28 -1.44 -2.14 8.18
N LEU A 29 -1.63 -1.39 7.11
CA LEU A 29 -0.70 -1.30 5.99
C LEU A 29 0.04 0.04 6.10
N THR A 30 1.37 -0.01 6.10
CA THR A 30 2.21 1.17 6.01
C THR A 30 2.98 1.13 4.70
N LEU A 31 2.87 2.23 3.93
CA LEU A 31 3.62 2.42 2.70
C LEU A 31 4.53 3.62 2.88
N ALA A 32 5.83 3.41 2.74
CA ALA A 32 6.80 4.50 2.65
C ALA A 32 7.23 4.66 1.20
N PHE A 33 7.12 5.89 0.71
CA PHE A 33 7.50 6.27 -0.64
C PHE A 33 8.91 6.84 -0.68
N SER A 34 9.49 6.84 -1.87
CA SER A 34 10.75 7.54 -2.16
C SER A 34 10.46 8.69 -3.12
N ALA A 35 10.79 9.92 -2.73
CA ALA A 35 10.70 11.10 -3.61
C ALA A 35 11.41 10.88 -4.95
N LYS A 36 12.57 10.23 -4.94
CA LYS A 36 13.37 9.96 -6.15
C LYS A 36 12.69 8.99 -7.12
N HIS A 37 11.81 8.12 -6.64
CA HIS A 37 11.18 7.06 -7.44
C HIS A 37 9.70 7.30 -7.70
N ARG A 38 9.12 8.38 -7.16
CA ARG A 38 7.72 8.74 -7.41
C ARG A 38 7.61 9.55 -8.70
N LYS A 39 6.98 8.96 -9.71
CA LYS A 39 6.60 9.67 -10.95
C LYS A 39 5.42 10.62 -10.76
N LYS A 40 4.54 10.34 -9.81
CA LYS A 40 3.31 11.12 -9.54
C LYS A 40 3.42 11.88 -8.21
N SER A 41 2.86 13.09 -8.14
CA SER A 41 2.89 13.94 -6.94
C SER A 41 2.06 13.34 -5.80
N LEU A 42 2.29 13.80 -4.57
CA LEU A 42 1.48 13.43 -3.39
C LEU A 42 -0.03 13.72 -3.58
N ASP A 43 -0.38 14.78 -4.32
CA ASP A 43 -1.79 15.12 -4.57
C ASP A 43 -2.52 14.07 -5.41
N SER A 44 -1.79 13.40 -6.32
CA SER A 44 -2.36 12.30 -7.10
C SER A 44 -2.70 11.09 -6.23
N LEU A 45 -1.97 10.90 -5.13
CA LEU A 45 -2.20 9.84 -4.15
C LEU A 45 -3.52 10.05 -3.42
N ASN A 46 -3.80 11.30 -3.00
CA ASN A 46 -5.09 11.65 -2.40
C ASN A 46 -6.25 11.36 -3.36
N LYS A 47 -6.10 11.68 -4.65
CA LYS A 47 -7.13 11.39 -5.67
C LYS A 47 -7.31 9.88 -5.90
N ALA A 48 -6.21 9.13 -6.00
CA ALA A 48 -6.25 7.69 -6.26
C ALA A 48 -6.81 6.87 -5.09
N LEU A 49 -6.61 7.35 -3.85
CA LEU A 49 -7.10 6.68 -2.64
C LEU A 49 -8.48 7.17 -2.20
N LYS A 50 -8.98 8.30 -2.74
CA LYS A 50 -10.30 8.84 -2.42
C LYS A 50 -11.39 7.81 -2.76
N GLY A 51 -12.13 7.38 -1.74
CA GLY A 51 -13.20 6.38 -1.85
C GLY A 51 -12.74 4.91 -1.87
N LEU A 52 -11.42 4.65 -1.88
CA LEU A 52 -10.84 3.31 -1.92
C LEU A 52 -10.36 2.85 -0.54
N ALA A 53 -9.72 3.75 0.21
CA ALA A 53 -9.30 3.48 1.58
C ALA A 53 -9.17 4.79 2.38
N HIS A 54 -9.47 4.73 3.68
CA HIS A 54 -9.04 5.77 4.61
C HIS A 54 -7.54 5.64 4.84
N PHE A 55 -6.83 6.76 4.89
CA PHE A 55 -5.40 6.76 5.15
C PHE A 55 -4.96 8.03 5.89
N GLU A 56 -3.85 7.90 6.60
CA GLU A 56 -3.23 8.98 7.36
C GLU A 56 -1.78 9.15 6.92
N PHE A 57 -1.31 10.39 6.85
CA PHE A 57 0.11 10.66 6.66
C PHE A 57 0.85 10.58 7.99
N ILE A 58 1.76 9.62 8.16
CA ILE A 58 2.59 9.52 9.39
C ILE A 58 3.84 10.42 9.27
N LYS A 59 4.41 10.49 8.07
CA LYS A 59 5.61 11.30 7.74
C LYS A 59 5.42 11.89 6.35
N LYS A 60 6.25 12.87 5.97
CA LYS A 60 6.23 13.54 4.64
C LYS A 60 6.17 12.59 3.44
N GLU A 61 6.65 11.35 3.60
CA GLU A 61 6.65 10.33 2.56
C GLU A 61 6.02 9.00 2.96
N SER A 62 5.26 8.93 4.06
CA SER A 62 4.68 7.67 4.54
C SER A 62 3.20 7.81 4.80
N ILE A 63 2.42 6.83 4.30
CA ILE A 63 1.00 6.71 4.60
C ILE A 63 0.73 5.45 5.41
N ARG A 64 -0.26 5.56 6.30
CA ARG A 64 -0.86 4.47 7.06
C ARG A 64 -2.26 4.23 6.56
N ILE A 65 -2.61 2.99 6.34
CA ILE A 65 -3.95 2.57 5.94
C ILE A 65 -4.43 1.57 6.99
N PRO A 66 -5.43 1.91 7.81
CA PRO A 66 -6.07 0.93 8.68
C PRO A 66 -6.86 -0.06 7.83
N LEU A 67 -6.40 -1.32 7.83
CA LEU A 67 -7.09 -2.46 7.25
C LEU A 67 -8.08 -2.95 8.32
N GLY A 68 -9.17 -2.22 8.48
CA GLY A 68 -10.12 -2.48 9.55
C GLY A 68 -10.70 -3.89 9.46
N ARG A 69 -10.32 -4.78 10.38
CA ARG A 69 -11.18 -5.85 10.95
C ARG A 69 -10.41 -6.67 11.98
N LYS A 70 -11.02 -6.85 13.16
CA LYS A 70 -10.66 -7.70 14.31
C LYS A 70 -10.35 -9.19 14.02
N ARG A 71 -10.24 -9.63 12.76
CA ARG A 71 -10.01 -11.04 12.41
C ARG A 71 -8.68 -11.17 11.71
N ASN A 72 -7.81 -12.02 12.25
CA ASN A 72 -6.43 -12.31 11.88
C ASN A 72 -6.27 -12.91 10.46
N ASN A 73 -6.89 -12.32 9.44
CA ASN A 73 -6.96 -12.85 8.07
C ASN A 73 -6.01 -12.08 7.16
N ILE A 74 -4.74 -12.50 7.19
CA ILE A 74 -3.65 -11.98 6.37
C ILE A 74 -3.98 -12.03 4.87
N SER A 75 -4.71 -13.03 4.39
CA SER A 75 -5.06 -13.14 2.97
C SER A 75 -5.94 -11.99 2.48
N LYS A 76 -6.90 -11.54 3.30
CA LYS A 76 -7.72 -10.35 2.99
C LYS A 76 -6.89 -9.08 3.02
N ALA A 77 -6.02 -8.93 4.01
CA ALA A 77 -5.11 -7.79 4.12
C ALA A 77 -4.17 -7.70 2.89
N LEU A 78 -3.69 -8.83 2.38
CA LEU A 78 -2.89 -8.90 1.16
C LEU A 78 -3.69 -8.53 -0.10
N LEU A 79 -4.96 -8.95 -0.19
CA LEU A 79 -5.84 -8.61 -1.30
C LEU A 79 -6.14 -7.11 -1.36
N GLU A 80 -6.47 -6.51 -0.21
CA GLU A 80 -6.66 -5.06 -0.08
C GLU A 80 -5.39 -4.30 -0.43
N THR A 81 -4.23 -4.75 0.09
CA THR A 81 -2.93 -4.18 -0.24
C THR A 81 -2.67 -4.19 -1.74
N ARG A 82 -2.97 -5.30 -2.43
CA ARG A 82 -2.83 -5.40 -3.90
C ARG A 82 -3.71 -4.37 -4.61
N ASN A 83 -4.96 -4.22 -4.20
CA ASN A 83 -5.89 -3.28 -4.84
C ASN A 83 -5.45 -1.83 -4.64
N ILE A 84 -4.98 -1.48 -3.44
CA ILE A 84 -4.39 -0.17 -3.12
C ILE A 84 -3.17 0.10 -4.00
N LEU A 85 -2.20 -0.83 -4.02
CA LEU A 85 -0.98 -0.67 -4.81
C LEU A 85 -1.27 -0.57 -6.32
N LYS A 86 -2.27 -1.29 -6.83
CA LYS A 86 -2.71 -1.20 -8.23
C LYS A 86 -3.30 0.18 -8.56
N ALA A 87 -4.02 0.81 -7.64
CA ALA A 87 -4.61 2.13 -7.84
C ALA A 87 -3.56 3.26 -7.85
N ILE A 88 -2.46 3.09 -7.11
CA ILE A 88 -1.41 4.12 -6.98
C ILE A 88 -0.18 3.87 -7.89
N ALA A 89 -0.06 2.69 -8.49
CA ALA A 89 0.92 2.38 -9.53
C ALA A 89 0.70 3.20 -10.82
#